data_AF-A0A2H0XB64-F1
#
_entry.id   AF-A0A2H0XB64-F1
#
_cell.length_a   1.000
_cell.length_b   1.000
_cell.length_c   1.000
_cell.angle_alpha   90.00
_cell.angle_beta   90.00
_cell.angle_gamma   90.00
#
_symmetry.space_group_name_H-M   'P 1'
#
loop_
_entity.id
_entity.type
_entity.pdbx_description
1 polymer ?
#
loop_
_entity_poly.entity_id
_entity_poly.type
_entity_poly.pdbx_seq_one_letter_code
_entity_poly.pdbx_strand_id
1 'polypeptide(L)'
;MLEENNNQKRIPGILVITLVLVLLGVGLFYVVNSGMFTNPAPANPGNGAVVSTSPAPKLVKVDFSYKVKSITAETIVLAGKNGDFTLPNDAVNVKAYKGLTKDSPTMPLTSLKVGDSLNMEFVPGKSATLFVSTM
;
A
#
# COMPACT_ATOMS: atom_id res chain seq x y z
N MET A 1 48.12 44.94 -39.61
CA MET A 1 48.52 43.53 -39.42
C MET A 1 48.31 43.17 -37.96
N LEU A 2 47.29 42.36 -37.68
CA LEU A 2 47.26 41.25 -36.71
C LEU A 2 45.80 40.77 -36.66
N GLU A 3 45.56 39.63 -37.31
CA GLU A 3 44.31 38.88 -37.29
C GLU A 3 44.08 38.28 -35.90
N GLU A 4 42.93 38.60 -35.29
CA GLU A 4 42.46 37.95 -34.08
C GLU A 4 41.82 36.61 -34.43
N ASN A 5 42.57 35.52 -34.24
CA ASN A 5 42.05 34.16 -34.34
C ASN A 5 41.25 33.83 -33.07
N ASN A 6 39.97 34.19 -33.07
CA ASN A 6 39.03 33.73 -32.06
C ASN A 6 38.35 32.44 -32.56
N ASN A 7 39.05 31.31 -32.43
CA ASN A 7 38.48 29.98 -32.64
C ASN A 7 37.60 29.60 -31.44
N GLN A 8 36.49 30.31 -31.29
CA GLN A 8 35.48 30.04 -30.28
C GLN A 8 34.75 28.77 -30.70
N LYS A 9 35.21 27.62 -30.20
CA LYS A 9 34.54 26.31 -30.33
C LYS A 9 33.09 26.47 -29.85
N ARG A 10 32.19 26.71 -30.80
CA ARG A 10 30.74 26.76 -30.57
C ARG A 10 30.33 25.37 -30.11
N ILE A 11 30.10 25.19 -28.82
CA ILE A 11 29.47 23.98 -28.31
C ILE A 11 28.11 23.91 -29.03
N PRO A 12 27.84 22.88 -29.84
CA PRO A 12 26.60 22.80 -30.59
C PRO A 12 25.46 22.83 -29.57
N GLY A 13 24.48 23.71 -29.77
CA GLY A 13 23.42 23.94 -28.77
C GLY A 13 22.70 22.67 -28.30
N ILE A 14 22.73 21.61 -29.12
CA ILE A 14 22.26 20.26 -28.81
C ILE A 14 22.96 19.68 -27.56
N LEU A 15 24.28 19.86 -27.39
CA LEU A 15 25.01 19.38 -26.22
C LEU A 15 24.59 20.10 -24.93
N VAL A 16 24.29 21.40 -25.02
CA VAL A 16 23.81 22.19 -23.87
C VAL A 16 22.40 21.76 -23.49
N ILE A 17 21.51 21.55 -24.48
CA ILE A 17 20.13 21.11 -24.24
C ILE A 17 20.11 19.71 -23.60
N THR A 18 20.92 18.78 -24.10
CA THR A 18 20.99 17.42 -23.53
C THR A 18 21.51 17.44 -22.09
N LEU A 19 22.52 18.26 -21.79
CA LEU A 19 23.03 18.39 -20.42
C LEU A 19 21.97 18.95 -19.45
N VAL A 20 21.20 19.96 -19.90
CA VAL A 20 20.10 20.53 -19.10
C VAL A 20 18.99 19.51 -18.84
N LEU A 21 18.62 18.72 -19.85
CA LEU A 21 17.60 17.68 -19.69
C LEU A 21 18.04 16.56 -18.73
N VAL A 22 19.31 16.16 -18.78
CA VAL A 22 19.86 15.15 -17.85
C VAL A 22 19.88 15.69 -16.41
N LEU A 23 20.29 16.94 -16.20
CA LEU A 23 20.30 17.56 -14.88
C LEU A 23 18.88 17.69 -14.31
N LEU A 24 17.89 18.06 -15.13
CA LEU A 24 16.49 18.11 -14.73
C LEU A 24 15.94 16.73 -14.37
N GLY A 25 16.26 15.70 -15.17
CA GLY A 25 15.83 14.32 -14.90
C GLY A 25 16.40 13.77 -13.59
N VAL A 26 17.70 13.98 -13.33
CA VAL A 26 18.35 13.55 -12.08
C VAL A 26 17.82 14.34 -10.88
N GLY A 27 17.59 15.65 -11.02
CA GLY A 27 16.99 16.49 -9.98
C GLY A 27 15.58 16.02 -9.61
N LEU A 28 14.72 15.76 -10.60
CA LEU A 28 13.37 15.24 -10.37
C LEU A 28 13.39 13.86 -9.72
N PHE A 29 14.27 12.96 -10.17
CA PHE A 29 14.43 11.63 -9.57
C PHE A 29 14.85 11.73 -8.09
N TYR A 30 15.79 12.63 -7.76
CA TYR A 30 16.24 12.84 -6.39
C TYR A 30 15.14 13.41 -5.49
N VAL A 31 14.36 14.40 -5.97
CA VAL A 31 13.27 15.02 -5.19
C VAL A 31 12.13 14.04 -4.91
N VAL A 32 11.78 13.16 -5.87
CA VAL A 32 10.74 12.14 -5.67
C VAL A 32 11.21 11.06 -4.68
N ASN A 33 12.46 10.61 -4.78
CA ASN A 33 12.97 9.52 -3.95
C ASN A 33 13.40 9.97 -2.53
N SER A 34 13.73 11.25 -2.32
CA SER A 34 14.12 11.81 -1.02
C SER A 34 12.93 12.20 -0.12
N GLY A 35 11.69 12.03 -0.59
CA GLY A 35 10.50 12.33 0.20
C GLY A 35 10.28 13.82 0.50
N MET A 36 10.93 14.73 -0.24
CA MET A 36 10.81 16.18 -0.01
C MET A 36 9.45 16.78 -0.41
N PHE A 37 8.60 16.04 -1.10
CA PHE A 37 7.18 16.38 -1.23
C PHE A 37 6.39 15.80 -0.05
N THR A 38 6.56 16.39 1.13
CA THR A 38 5.53 16.29 2.16
C THR A 38 4.51 17.39 1.88
N ASN A 39 3.27 17.01 1.68
CA ASN A 39 2.17 17.96 1.53
C ASN A 39 2.12 18.81 2.82
N PRO A 40 2.29 20.14 2.78
CA PRO A 40 2.10 20.93 3.99
C PRO A 40 0.62 20.86 4.36
N ALA A 41 0.34 20.21 5.49
CA ALA A 41 -1.00 20.26 6.08
C ALA A 41 -1.35 21.74 6.34
N PRO A 42 -2.57 22.20 6.01
CA PRO A 42 -2.96 23.57 6.29
C PRO A 42 -2.88 23.82 7.81
N ALA A 43 -2.02 24.78 8.19
CA ALA A 43 -1.88 25.22 9.57
C ALA A 43 -3.17 25.95 9.99
N ASN A 44 -3.97 25.32 10.85
CA ASN A 44 -5.08 25.97 11.54
C ASN A 44 -4.57 26.42 12.92
N PRO A 45 -4.50 27.73 13.24
CA PRO A 45 -4.01 28.18 14.53
C PRO A 45 -5.18 28.19 15.51
N GLY A 46 -5.29 27.15 16.34
CA GLY A 46 -6.25 27.18 17.45
C GLY A 46 -6.52 25.83 18.08
N ASN A 47 -6.17 25.76 19.36
CA ASN A 47 -6.62 24.82 20.38
C ASN A 47 -6.01 23.41 20.38
N GLY A 48 -5.12 23.22 21.36
CA GLY A 48 -4.93 21.97 22.09
C GLY A 48 -4.49 20.81 21.23
N ALA A 49 -3.17 20.62 21.13
CA ALA A 49 -2.59 19.36 20.65
C ALA A 49 -3.01 18.24 21.62
N VAL A 50 -4.21 17.69 21.41
CA VAL A 50 -4.48 16.30 21.74
C VAL A 50 -3.58 15.56 20.78
N VAL A 51 -2.41 15.12 21.29
CA VAL A 51 -1.59 14.16 20.59
C VAL A 51 -2.47 12.91 20.48
N SER A 52 -3.24 12.82 19.40
CA SER A 52 -3.86 11.57 18.98
C SER A 52 -2.70 10.67 18.57
N THR A 53 -2.08 10.03 19.55
CA THR A 53 -1.36 8.78 19.35
C THR A 53 -2.40 7.74 18.95
N SER A 54 -2.97 7.87 17.75
CA SER A 54 -3.66 6.75 17.14
C SER A 54 -2.64 5.62 17.15
N PRO A 55 -2.88 4.51 17.86
CA PRO A 55 -1.90 3.44 17.93
C PRO A 55 -1.57 3.03 16.50
N ALA A 56 -0.26 2.94 16.21
CA ALA A 56 0.18 2.46 14.91
C ALA A 56 -0.56 1.14 14.62
N PRO A 57 -1.20 0.99 13.46
CA PRO A 57 -2.02 -0.18 13.18
C PRO A 57 -1.16 -1.44 13.29
N LYS A 58 -1.44 -2.25 14.33
CA LYS A 58 -0.75 -3.51 14.62
C LYS A 58 -1.47 -4.66 13.97
N LEU A 59 -0.70 -5.69 13.61
CA LEU A 59 -1.26 -6.97 13.21
C LEU A 59 -1.99 -7.60 14.40
N VAL A 60 -3.26 -7.86 14.22
CA VAL A 60 -4.12 -8.59 15.14
C VAL A 60 -4.23 -10.01 14.62
N LYS A 61 -3.84 -10.99 15.45
CA LYS A 61 -4.13 -12.41 15.21
C LYS A 61 -5.38 -12.78 15.99
N VAL A 62 -6.32 -13.45 15.32
CA VAL A 62 -7.54 -13.90 15.99
C VAL A 62 -7.38 -15.37 16.37
N ASP A 63 -7.38 -15.65 17.67
CA ASP A 63 -7.16 -16.99 18.24
C ASP A 63 -8.41 -17.90 18.18
N PHE A 64 -9.46 -17.49 17.47
CA PHE A 64 -10.68 -18.27 17.30
C PHE A 64 -11.13 -18.27 15.85
N SER A 65 -11.78 -19.36 15.45
CA SER A 65 -12.24 -19.54 14.08
C SER A 65 -13.53 -18.76 13.80
N TYR A 66 -13.62 -18.28 12.57
CA TYR A 66 -14.83 -17.75 11.95
C TYR A 66 -15.42 -18.77 10.99
N LYS A 67 -16.70 -18.59 10.66
CA LYS A 67 -17.34 -19.22 9.51
C LYS A 67 -17.76 -18.18 8.50
N VAL A 68 -17.55 -18.44 7.22
CA VAL A 68 -18.09 -17.58 6.16
C VAL A 68 -19.60 -17.65 6.19
N LYS A 69 -20.25 -16.52 6.49
CA LYS A 69 -21.71 -16.39 6.58
C LYS A 69 -22.32 -16.00 5.25
N SER A 70 -21.73 -15.05 4.53
CA SER A 70 -22.18 -14.61 3.21
C SER A 70 -21.03 -14.02 2.40
N ILE A 71 -21.11 -14.16 1.08
CA ILE A 71 -20.19 -13.56 0.11
C ILE A 71 -21.03 -12.81 -0.92
N THR A 72 -20.74 -11.53 -1.11
CA THR A 72 -21.29 -10.70 -2.19
C THR A 72 -20.17 -10.25 -3.12
N ALA A 73 -20.50 -9.54 -4.19
CA ALA A 73 -19.50 -8.94 -5.07
C ALA A 73 -18.57 -7.96 -4.33
N GLU A 74 -19.06 -7.32 -3.26
CA GLU A 74 -18.35 -6.24 -2.55
C GLU A 74 -17.79 -6.67 -1.20
N THR A 75 -18.39 -7.67 -0.55
CA THR A 75 -18.08 -7.99 0.85
C THR A 75 -18.09 -9.48 1.16
N ILE A 76 -17.32 -9.85 2.18
CA ILE A 76 -17.30 -11.16 2.82
C ILE A 76 -17.68 -10.95 4.29
N VAL A 77 -18.73 -11.62 4.75
CA VAL A 77 -19.17 -11.57 6.15
C VAL A 77 -18.76 -12.86 6.85
N LEU A 78 -18.04 -12.71 7.95
CA LEU A 78 -17.52 -13.79 8.77
C LEU A 78 -18.27 -13.83 10.10
N ALA A 79 -18.96 -14.93 10.40
CA ALA A 79 -19.60 -15.14 11.70
C ALA A 79 -18.60 -15.72 12.70
N GLY A 80 -18.41 -15.05 13.83
CA GLY A 80 -17.56 -15.50 14.93
C GLY A 80 -18.30 -15.46 16.27
N LYS A 81 -17.74 -16.13 17.28
CA LYS A 81 -18.32 -16.16 18.64
C LYS A 81 -18.48 -14.78 19.28
N ASN A 82 -17.67 -13.81 18.86
CA ASN A 82 -17.63 -12.44 19.40
C ASN A 82 -18.33 -11.43 18.48
N GLY A 83 -19.10 -11.90 17.50
CA GLY A 83 -19.80 -11.06 16.52
C GLY A 83 -19.38 -11.34 15.09
N ASP A 84 -20.06 -10.64 14.17
CA ASP A 84 -19.78 -10.71 12.75
C ASP A 84 -18.64 -9.76 12.38
N PHE A 85 -17.79 -10.19 11.44
CA PHE A 85 -16.70 -9.40 10.90
C PHE A 85 -16.88 -9.24 9.39
N THR A 86 -16.93 -8.01 8.92
CA THR A 86 -17.15 -7.70 7.49
C THR A 86 -15.84 -7.27 6.85
N LEU A 87 -15.49 -7.92 5.74
CA LEU A 87 -14.32 -7.63 4.93
C LEU A 87 -14.74 -7.20 3.53
N PRO A 88 -13.95 -6.34 2.86
CA PRO A 88 -14.13 -6.12 1.43
C PRO A 88 -13.79 -7.40 0.66
N ASN A 89 -14.55 -7.71 -0.38
CA ASN A 89 -14.22 -8.77 -1.33
C ASN A 89 -13.22 -8.25 -2.37
N ASP A 90 -12.02 -7.94 -1.89
CA ASP A 90 -10.96 -7.32 -2.68
C ASP A 90 -9.63 -8.03 -2.45
N ALA A 91 -9.07 -8.62 -3.51
CA ALA A 91 -7.82 -9.36 -3.47
C ALA A 91 -6.58 -8.49 -3.24
N VAL A 92 -6.68 -7.15 -3.37
CA VAL A 92 -5.59 -6.23 -3.06
C VAL A 92 -5.37 -6.15 -1.54
N ASN A 93 -6.47 -6.06 -0.77
CA ASN A 93 -6.44 -5.86 0.68
C ASN A 93 -6.70 -7.14 1.48
N VAL A 94 -7.32 -8.15 0.88
CA VAL A 94 -7.67 -9.41 1.53
C VAL A 94 -7.00 -10.58 0.81
N LYS A 95 -6.17 -11.33 1.54
CA LYS A 95 -5.50 -12.54 1.02
C LYS A 95 -6.12 -13.78 1.65
N ALA A 96 -6.28 -14.84 0.87
CA ALA A 96 -6.74 -16.13 1.36
C ALA A 96 -5.70 -17.23 1.10
N TYR A 97 -5.55 -18.12 2.07
CA TYR A 97 -4.64 -19.26 2.05
C TYR A 97 -5.44 -20.55 2.29
N LYS A 98 -5.13 -21.59 1.52
CA LYS A 98 -5.72 -22.92 1.66
C LYS A 98 -4.94 -23.72 2.70
N GLY A 99 -5.18 -23.42 3.97
CA GLY A 99 -4.51 -24.01 5.12
C GLY A 99 -4.40 -23.02 6.27
N LEU A 100 -3.75 -23.43 7.36
CA LEU A 100 -3.72 -22.70 8.64
C LEU A 100 -2.60 -21.65 8.74
N THR A 101 -1.70 -21.56 7.76
CA THR A 101 -0.50 -20.72 7.82
C THR A 101 -0.22 -20.00 6.50
N LYS A 102 0.67 -19.00 6.54
CA LYS A 102 1.10 -18.25 5.34
C LYS A 102 1.96 -19.08 4.38
N ASP A 103 2.48 -20.21 4.83
CA ASP A 103 3.23 -21.17 4.02
C ASP A 103 2.30 -22.07 3.18
N SER A 104 1.00 -22.04 3.48
CA SER A 104 -0.01 -22.77 2.72
C SER A 104 -0.17 -22.16 1.31
N PRO A 105 -0.68 -22.91 0.32
CA PRO A 105 -0.96 -22.35 -1.00
C PRO A 105 -1.94 -21.18 -0.92
N THR A 106 -1.64 -20.08 -1.61
CA THR A 106 -2.61 -18.99 -1.78
C THR A 106 -3.81 -19.48 -2.60
N MET A 107 -5.00 -18.97 -2.28
CA MET A 107 -6.22 -19.23 -3.04
C MET A 107 -6.93 -17.92 -3.40
N PRO A 108 -7.63 -17.85 -4.55
CA PRO A 108 -8.43 -16.69 -4.89
C PRO A 108 -9.65 -16.59 -3.97
N LEU A 109 -10.10 -15.36 -3.68
CA LEU A 109 -11.29 -15.12 -2.86
C LEU A 109 -12.56 -15.73 -3.46
N THR A 110 -12.62 -15.85 -4.79
CA THR A 110 -13.73 -16.52 -5.51
C THR A 110 -13.86 -18.01 -5.19
N SER A 111 -12.82 -18.63 -4.63
CA SER A 111 -12.86 -20.02 -4.19
C SER A 111 -13.38 -20.19 -2.75
N LEU A 112 -13.60 -19.10 -2.01
CA LEU A 112 -14.25 -19.16 -0.70
C LEU A 112 -15.73 -19.54 -0.86
N LYS A 113 -16.24 -20.32 0.08
CA LYS A 113 -17.63 -20.76 0.11
C LYS A 113 -18.28 -20.39 1.44
N VAL A 114 -19.58 -20.13 1.39
CA VAL A 114 -20.40 -20.01 2.61
C VAL A 114 -20.30 -21.33 3.38
N GLY A 115 -20.02 -21.23 4.68
CA GLY A 115 -19.79 -22.37 5.57
C GLY A 115 -18.31 -22.71 5.81
N ASP A 116 -17.38 -22.18 5.00
CA ASP A 116 -15.95 -22.41 5.19
C ASP A 116 -15.52 -21.92 6.58
N SER A 117 -14.77 -22.76 7.29
CA SER A 117 -14.19 -22.41 8.58
C SER A 117 -12.79 -21.85 8.36
N LEU A 118 -12.47 -20.72 8.99
CA LEU A 118 -11.20 -20.05 8.79
C LEU A 118 -10.70 -19.34 10.05
N ASN A 119 -9.39 -19.12 10.10
CA ASN A 119 -8.78 -18.18 11.03
C ASN A 119 -8.40 -16.89 10.29
N MET A 120 -8.24 -15.81 11.03
CA MET A 120 -7.97 -14.50 10.45
C MET A 120 -6.84 -13.78 11.18
N GLU A 121 -5.95 -13.17 10.40
CA GLU A 121 -5.07 -12.09 10.85
C GLU A 121 -5.46 -10.80 10.12
N PHE A 122 -5.48 -9.66 10.79
CA PHE A 122 -5.81 -8.39 10.13
C PHE A 122 -5.05 -7.21 10.72
N VAL A 123 -4.88 -6.18 9.92
CA VAL A 123 -4.40 -4.87 10.33
C VAL A 123 -5.58 -3.90 10.16
N PRO A 124 -6.14 -3.34 11.26
CA PRO A 124 -7.33 -2.49 11.20
C PRO A 124 -7.17 -1.37 10.17
N GLY A 125 -8.17 -1.24 9.28
CA GLY A 125 -8.19 -0.23 8.23
C GLY A 125 -7.16 -0.40 7.11
N LYS A 126 -6.44 -1.55 7.05
CA LYS A 126 -5.42 -1.80 6.02
C LYS A 126 -5.63 -3.11 5.27
N SER A 127 -5.57 -4.25 5.96
CA SER A 127 -5.57 -5.54 5.26
C SER A 127 -6.05 -6.69 6.16
N ALA A 128 -6.46 -7.79 5.52
CA ALA A 128 -6.79 -9.04 6.20
C ALA A 128 -6.16 -10.25 5.48
N THR A 129 -5.87 -11.28 6.25
CA THR A 129 -5.38 -12.57 5.78
C THR A 129 -6.26 -13.65 6.37
N LEU A 130 -6.85 -14.47 5.48
CA LEU A 130 -7.75 -15.56 5.79
C LEU A 130 -7.01 -16.89 5.63
N PHE A 131 -7.12 -17.75 6.62
CA PHE A 131 -6.54 -19.08 6.66
C PHE A 131 -7.67 -20.09 6.67
N VAL A 132 -8.01 -20.61 5.49
CA VAL A 132 -9.16 -21.50 5.31
C VAL A 132 -8.78 -22.90 5.75
N SER A 133 -9.47 -23.40 6.78
CA SER A 133 -9.34 -24.76 7.25
C SER A 133 -9.97 -25.71 6.24
N THR A 134 -9.15 -26.50 5.56
CA THR A 134 -9.64 -27.62 4.75
C THR A 134 -10.00 -28.77 5.69
N MET A 135 -11.28 -29.00 5.92
CA MET A 135 -11.76 -30.27 6.48
C MET A 135 -11.85 -31.33 5.38
#